data_AF-D2B5V5-F1
#
_entry.id   AF-D2B5V5-F1
#
_cell.length_a   1.000
_cell.length_b   1.000
_cell.length_c   1.000
_cell.angle_alpha   90.00
_cell.angle_beta   90.00
_cell.angle_gamma   90.00
#
_symmetry.space_group_name_H-M   'P 1'
#
loop_
_entity.id
_entity.type
_entity.pdbx_description
1 polymer ?
#
loop_
_entity_poly.entity_id
_entity_poly.type
_entity_poly.pdbx_seq_one_letter_code
_entity_poly.pdbx_strand_id
1 'polypeptide(L)'
;MAAEFELGDYILVQDGKTFEIFRRMSSESIRYHVAFLGVDVKPRGDEFRVRLGARNGDDQILGGVRLSMDPEQFARFREFMALAIAARDRTDAA
;
A
#
# COMPACT_ATOMS: atom_id res chain seq x y z
N MET A 1 16.35 -4.02 -3.04
CA MET A 1 16.13 -4.56 -1.68
C MET A 1 14.64 -4.47 -1.44
N ALA A 2 13.98 -5.57 -1.06
CA ALA A 2 12.56 -5.53 -0.75
C ALA A 2 12.38 -4.92 0.65
N ALA A 3 11.37 -4.06 0.80
CA ALA A 3 10.92 -3.56 2.08
C ALA A 3 9.66 -4.32 2.48
N GLU A 4 9.49 -4.56 3.79
CA GLU A 4 8.35 -5.30 4.35
C GLU A 4 7.69 -4.49 5.46
N PHE A 5 6.37 -4.60 5.56
CA PHE A 5 5.58 -3.97 6.61
C PHE A 5 4.47 -4.91 7.07
N GLU A 6 4.49 -5.26 8.36
CA GLU A 6 3.48 -6.12 8.96
C GLU A 6 2.42 -5.30 9.71
N LEU A 7 1.15 -5.65 9.50
CA LEU A 7 0.03 -5.06 10.21
C LEU A 7 -1.10 -6.09 10.38
N GLY A 8 -1.27 -6.57 11.61
CA GLY A 8 -2.21 -7.64 11.93
C GLY A 8 -1.96 -8.88 11.06
N ASP A 9 -2.99 -9.29 10.32
CA ASP A 9 -2.94 -10.45 9.41
C ASP A 9 -2.29 -10.15 8.05
N TYR A 10 -1.92 -8.91 7.77
CA TYR A 10 -1.36 -8.51 6.49
C TYR A 10 0.15 -8.32 6.57
N ILE A 11 0.84 -8.78 5.53
CA ILE A 11 2.24 -8.49 5.28
C ILE A 11 2.29 -7.79 3.92
N LEU A 12 2.78 -6.55 3.92
CA LEU A 12 2.94 -5.73 2.73
C LEU A 12 4.40 -5.78 2.32
N VAL A 13 4.67 -6.06 1.05
CA VAL A 13 6.03 -6.16 0.50
C VAL A 13 6.14 -5.29 -0.74
N GLN A 14 7.27 -4.62 -0.91
CA GLN A 14 7.56 -3.91 -2.15
C GLN A 14 9.04 -3.94 -2.48
N ASP A 15 9.38 -3.84 -3.76
CA ASP A 15 10.76 -3.81 -4.24
C ASP A 15 11.08 -2.57 -5.09
N GLY A 16 10.16 -1.59 -5.11
CA GLY A 16 10.23 -0.39 -5.95
C GLY A 16 9.67 -0.57 -7.36
N LYS A 17 9.18 -1.76 -7.73
CA LYS A 17 8.41 -1.97 -8.98
C LYS A 17 7.08 -2.65 -8.71
N THR A 18 7.06 -3.59 -7.78
CA THR A 18 5.85 -4.27 -7.35
C THR A 18 5.51 -3.92 -5.92
N PHE A 19 4.22 -4.01 -5.62
CA PHE A 19 3.65 -3.94 -4.29
C PHE A 19 2.76 -5.15 -4.09
N GLU A 20 3.02 -5.93 -3.06
CA GLU A 20 2.39 -7.21 -2.79
C GLU A 20 1.77 -7.23 -1.40
N ILE A 21 0.59 -7.81 -1.33
CA ILE A 21 -0.19 -7.92 -0.11
C ILE A 21 -0.42 -9.40 0.15
N PHE A 22 0.23 -9.90 1.19
CA PHE A 22 0.03 -11.24 1.71
C PHE A 22 -0.91 -11.20 2.89
N ARG A 23 -1.71 -12.25 3.05
CA ARG A 23 -2.49 -12.49 4.26
C ARG A 23 -1.93 -13.73 4.94
N ARG A 24 -1.50 -13.63 6.21
CA ARG A 24 -0.70 -14.67 6.92
C ARG A 24 -1.27 -16.08 6.85
N MET A 25 -2.60 -16.23 6.84
CA MET A 25 -3.29 -17.52 6.82
C MET A 25 -3.84 -17.90 5.45
N SER A 26 -3.43 -17.19 4.39
CA SER A 26 -3.87 -17.42 3.02
C SER A 26 -2.66 -17.75 2.14
N SER A 27 -2.83 -18.69 1.22
CA SER A 27 -1.89 -18.91 0.12
C SER A 27 -2.04 -17.85 -0.98
N GLU A 28 -3.13 -17.09 -0.97
CA GLU A 28 -3.38 -16.02 -1.93
C GLU A 28 -2.69 -14.73 -1.51
N SER A 29 -2.03 -14.11 -2.48
CA SER A 29 -1.49 -12.76 -2.38
C SER A 29 -2.02 -11.91 -3.54
N ILE A 30 -2.09 -10.60 -3.32
CA ILE A 30 -2.48 -9.66 -4.37
C ILE A 30 -1.26 -8.82 -4.71
N ARG A 31 -0.89 -8.82 -5.99
CA ARG A 31 0.27 -8.10 -6.53
C ARG A 31 -0.19 -6.95 -7.43
N TYR A 32 0.40 -5.79 -7.22
CA TYR A 32 0.21 -4.60 -8.03
C TYR A 32 1.57 -4.16 -8.59
N HIS A 33 1.57 -3.65 -9.82
CA HIS A 33 2.69 -2.81 -10.26
C HIS A 33 2.54 -1.43 -9.62
N VAL A 34 3.63 -0.88 -9.10
CA VAL A 34 3.65 0.39 -8.36
C VAL A 34 3.11 1.56 -9.20
N ALA A 35 3.32 1.54 -10.52
CA ALA A 35 2.72 2.49 -11.48
C ALA A 35 1.18 2.60 -11.35
N PHE A 36 0.52 1.50 -11.02
CA PHE A 36 -0.94 1.42 -10.90
C PHE A 36 -1.39 1.29 -9.45
N LEU A 37 -0.51 1.50 -8.47
CA LEU A 37 -0.88 1.40 -7.06
C LEU A 37 -1.62 2.66 -6.62
N GLY A 38 -2.87 2.48 -6.22
CA GLY A 38 -3.70 3.48 -5.56
C GLY A 38 -3.58 3.36 -4.04
N VAL A 39 -3.38 4.51 -3.39
CA VAL A 39 -3.38 4.65 -1.93
C VAL A 39 -4.30 5.81 -1.57
N ASP A 40 -5.30 5.56 -0.72
CA ASP A 40 -6.19 6.59 -0.16
C ASP A 40 -6.16 6.48 1.36
N VAL A 41 -6.15 7.61 2.05
CA VAL A 41 -6.08 7.68 3.51
C VAL A 41 -7.18 8.61 4.01
N LYS A 42 -7.98 8.11 4.95
CA LYS A 42 -9.02 8.90 5.63
C LYS A 42 -8.84 8.82 7.14
N PRO A 43 -8.71 9.96 7.84
CA PRO A 43 -8.74 9.95 9.30
C PRO A 43 -10.14 9.55 9.79
N ARG A 44 -10.19 8.82 10.91
CA ARG A 44 -11.43 8.39 11.57
C ARG A 44 -11.21 8.32 13.07
N GLY A 45 -11.60 9.38 13.78
CA GLY A 45 -11.30 9.51 15.21
C GLY A 45 -9.78 9.54 15.40
N ASP A 46 -9.27 8.65 16.25
CA ASP A 46 -7.84 8.51 16.55
C ASP A 46 -7.10 7.53 15.62
N GLU A 47 -7.77 7.01 14.60
CA GLU A 47 -7.21 6.05 13.65
C GLU A 47 -7.15 6.61 12.22
N PHE A 48 -6.29 6.01 11.40
CA PHE A 48 -6.21 6.22 9.97
C PHE A 48 -6.73 4.99 9.23
N ARG A 49 -7.72 5.19 8.34
CA ARG A 49 -8.16 4.16 7.40
C ARG A 49 -7.44 4.32 6.09
N VAL A 50 -6.62 3.34 5.76
CA VAL A 50 -5.88 3.27 4.50
C VAL A 50 -6.58 2.28 3.57
N ARG A 51 -6.82 2.68 2.33
CA ARG A 51 -7.26 1.81 1.24
C ARG A 51 -6.14 1.66 0.23
N LEU A 52 -5.82 0.41 -0.08
CA LEU A 52 -4.83 0.02 -1.07
C LEU A 52 -5.50 -0.79 -2.17
N GLY A 53 -5.08 -0.58 -3.42
CA GLY A 53 -5.58 -1.35 -4.55
C GLY A 53 -5.06 -0.83 -5.88
N ALA A 54 -5.63 -1.30 -6.98
CA ALA A 54 -5.31 -0.79 -8.31
C ALA A 54 -6.00 0.57 -8.51
N ARG A 55 -5.23 1.60 -8.88
CA ARG A 55 -5.77 2.87 -9.36
C ARG A 55 -6.23 2.70 -10.80
N ASN A 56 -7.44 3.13 -11.11
CA ASN A 56 -7.92 3.26 -12.49
C ASN A 56 -7.76 4.71 -13.01
N GLY A 57 -8.08 4.94 -14.28
CA GLY A 57 -7.95 6.26 -14.92
C GLY A 57 -8.80 7.38 -14.32
N ASP A 58 -9.79 7.06 -13.48
CA ASP A 58 -10.65 8.03 -12.78
C ASP A 58 -10.21 8.24 -11.31
N ASP A 59 -8.96 7.90 -10.98
CA ASP A 59 -8.40 7.90 -9.63
C ASP A 59 -9.14 7.02 -8.60
N GLN A 60 -10.04 6.14 -9.06
CA GLN A 60 -10.72 5.20 -8.18
C GLN A 60 -9.80 4.03 -7.84
N ILE A 61 -9.82 3.64 -6.57
CA ILE A 61 -9.09 2.46 -6.09
C ILE A 61 -10.01 1.23 -6.18
N LEU A 62 -9.63 0.26 -7.01
CA LEU A 62 -10.33 -1.00 -7.23
C LEU A 62 -9.62 -2.15 -6.50
N GLY A 63 -10.42 -3.03 -5.89
CA GLY A 63 -9.93 -4.19 -5.15
C GLY A 63 -9.03 -3.84 -3.95
N GLY A 64 -8.19 -4.81 -3.59
CA GLY A 64 -7.17 -4.69 -2.55
C GLY A 64 -7.72 -4.77 -1.13
N VAL A 65 -7.10 -4.02 -0.21
CA VAL A 65 -7.35 -4.14 1.23
C VAL A 65 -7.66 -2.80 1.87
N ARG A 66 -8.37 -2.86 3.00
CA ARG A 66 -8.59 -1.74 3.90
C ARG A 66 -7.90 -2.04 5.21
N LEU A 67 -7.02 -1.13 5.63
CA LEU A 67 -6.23 -1.24 6.84
C LEU A 67 -6.65 -0.12 7.79
N SER A 68 -6.84 -0.44 9.07
CA SER A 68 -6.94 0.54 10.15
C SER A 68 -5.60 0.59 10.86
N MET A 69 -5.10 1.78 11.11
CA MET A 69 -3.82 2.02 11.78
C MET A 69 -3.99 3.06 12.86
N ASP A 70 -3.34 2.86 14.00
CA ASP A 70 -3.11 3.94 14.96
C ASP A 70 -2.07 4.96 14.41
N PRO A 71 -1.84 6.10 15.07
CA PRO A 71 -0.92 7.12 14.58
C PRO A 71 0.54 6.65 14.44
N GLU A 72 1.02 5.75 15.31
CA GLU A 72 2.38 5.24 15.29
C GLU A 72 2.58 4.27 14.11
N GLN A 73 1.63 3.34 13.94
CA GLN A 73 1.57 2.43 12.81
C GLN A 73 1.47 3.20 11.49
N PHE A 74 0.66 4.26 11.45
CA PHE A 74 0.50 5.09 10.26
C PHE A 74 1.79 5.84 9.91
N ALA A 75 2.54 6.35 10.91
CA ALA A 75 3.82 7.01 10.68
C ALA A 75 4.82 6.05 10.01
N ARG A 76 4.98 4.83 10.54
CA ARG A 76 5.82 3.78 9.93
C ARG A 76 5.34 3.37 8.55
N PHE A 77 4.02 3.27 8.37
CA PHE A 77 3.43 2.95 7.06
C PHE A 77 3.76 4.02 6.01
N ARG A 78 3.76 5.31 6.37
CA ARG A 78 4.15 6.39 5.46
C ARG A 78 5.61 6.28 5.03
N GLU A 79 6.52 5.97 5.95
CA GLU A 79 7.94 5.75 5.64
C GLU A 79 8.12 4.58 4.69
N PHE A 80 7.42 3.48 4.95
CA PHE A 80 7.38 2.34 4.04
C PHE A 80 6.88 2.75 2.64
N MET A 81 5.71 3.38 2.53
CA MET A 81 5.12 3.76 1.24
C MET A 81 5.92 4.81 0.46
N ALA A 82 6.79 5.58 1.11
CA ALA A 82 7.61 6.59 0.44
C ALA A 82 8.45 5.99 -0.71
N LEU A 83 8.95 4.76 -0.53
CA LEU A 83 9.70 4.06 -1.57
C LEU A 83 8.85 3.73 -2.80
N ALA A 84 7.62 3.24 -2.59
CA ALA A 84 6.69 2.92 -3.67
C ALA A 84 6.27 4.19 -4.42
N ILE A 85 5.93 5.25 -3.70
CA ILE A 85 5.52 6.52 -4.31
C ILE A 85 6.66 7.12 -5.15
N ALA A 86 7.88 7.18 -4.59
CA ALA A 86 9.04 7.70 -5.32
C ALA A 86 9.34 6.91 -6.60
N ALA A 87 9.14 5.59 -6.58
CA ALA A 87 9.33 4.76 -7.76
C ALA A 87 8.22 4.93 -8.81
N ARG A 88 6.97 5.15 -8.37
CA ARG A 88 5.85 5.50 -9.25
C ARG A 88 6.15 6.80 -10.00
N ASP A 89 6.47 7.86 -9.26
CA ASP A 89 6.63 9.19 -9.82
C ASP A 89 7.83 9.28 -10.79
N ARG A 90 8.84 8.40 -10.65
CA ARG A 90 9.93 8.26 -11.64
C ARG A 90 9.46 7.63 -12.96
N THR A 91 8.48 6.73 -12.90
CA THR A 91 7.93 6.07 -14.08
C THR A 91 7.09 7.04 -14.91
N ASP A 92 6.36 7.96 -14.25
CA ASP A 92 5.53 8.97 -14.92
C ASP A 92 6.36 10.10 -15.57
N ALA A 93 7.66 10.21 -15.24
CA ALA A 93 8.57 11.22 -15.77
C ALA A 93 9.40 10.75 -16.98
N ALA A 94 9.22 9.50 -17.43
CA ALA A 94 9.95 8.87 -18.54
C ALA A 94 9.05 8.67 -19.76
#